data_AF-A0A7J7NB94-F1
#
_entry.id   AF-A0A7J7NB94-F1
#
_cell.length_a   1.000
_cell.length_b   1.000
_cell.length_c   1.000
_cell.angle_alpha   90.00
_cell.angle_beta   90.00
_cell.angle_gamma   90.00
#
_symmetry.space_group_name_H-M   'P 1'
#
loop_
_entity.id
_entity.type
_entity.pdbx_description
1 polymer ?
#
loop_
_entity_poly.entity_id
_entity_poly.type
_entity_poly.pdbx_seq_one_letter_code
_entity_poly.pdbx_strand_id
1 'polypeptide(L)' 'MSDLKSIVNEPPEGCSANPNSDENLFGWSATIFGPDETPWEGGVFGLRLTFGDNYPEKPPRCYR' A
#
# COMPACT_ATOMS: atom_id res chain seq x y z
N MET A 1 -12.38 7.93 -3.56
CA MET A 1 -11.58 7.14 -4.52
C MET A 1 -10.42 7.94 -5.14
N SER A 2 -10.04 9.10 -4.60
CA SER A 2 -8.90 9.87 -5.11
C SER A 2 -7.57 9.24 -4.72
N ASP A 3 -7.48 8.70 -3.50
CA ASP A 3 -6.27 8.07 -2.95
C ASP A 3 -5.80 6.87 -3.79
N LEU A 4 -6.76 6.08 -4.29
CA LEU A 4 -6.44 4.91 -5.11
C LEU A 4 -5.83 5.32 -6.45
N LYS A 5 -6.38 6.36 -7.06
CA LYS A 5 -5.84 6.92 -8.31
C LYS A 5 -4.47 7.56 -8.09
N SER A 6 -4.27 8.24 -6.96
CA SER A 6 -2.98 8.85 -6.63
C SER A 6 -1.88 7.81 -6.47
N ILE A 7 -2.10 6.72 -5.73
CA ILE A 7 -1.08 5.68 -5.58
C ILE A 7 -0.76 4.96 -6.89
N VAL A 8 -1.79 4.68 -7.71
CA VAL A 8 -1.59 3.93 -8.97
C VAL A 8 -0.90 4.80 -10.02
N ASN A 9 -1.22 6.10 -10.07
CA ASN A 9 -0.60 7.01 -11.05
C ASN A 9 0.75 7.55 -10.57
N GLU A 10 0.94 7.74 -9.27
CA GLU A 10 2.14 8.32 -8.68
C GLU A 10 2.55 7.51 -7.44
N PRO A 11 3.14 6.31 -7.64
CA PRO A 11 3.61 5.51 -6.52
C PRO A 11 4.75 6.26 -5.81
N PRO A 12 4.75 6.30 -4.47
CA PRO A 12 5.85 6.90 -3.72
C PRO A 12 7.17 6.21 -4.05
N GLU A 13 8.27 6.95 -4.06
CA GLU A 13 9.58 6.38 -4.33
C GLU A 13 9.91 5.28 -3.31
N GLY A 14 10.26 4.09 -3.81
CA GLY A 14 10.48 2.90 -2.97
C GLY A 14 9.22 2.26 -2.39
N CYS A 15 8.01 2.67 -2.78
CA CYS A 15 6.76 2.05 -2.33
C CYS A 15 5.80 1.82 -3.51
N SER A 16 5.29 0.61 -3.66
CA SER A 16 4.20 0.30 -4.59
C SER A 16 2.99 -0.21 -3.82
N ALA A 17 1.79 0.13 -4.26
CA ALA A 17 0.57 -0.38 -3.65
C ALA A 17 -0.51 -0.53 -4.71
N ASN A 18 -1.22 -1.66 -4.70
CA ASN A 18 -2.23 -1.98 -5.70
C ASN A 18 -3.41 -2.71 -5.04
N PRO A 19 -4.65 -2.50 -5.51
CA PRO A 19 -5.77 -3.33 -5.11
C PRO A 19 -5.55 -4.78 -5.56
N ASN A 20 -5.96 -5.73 -4.72
CA ASN A 20 -5.83 -7.16 -5.04
C ASN A 20 -6.77 -7.59 -6.17
N SER A 21 -7.86 -6.86 -6.38
CA SER A 21 -8.85 -7.13 -7.43
C SER A 21 -9.62 -5.86 -7.77
N ASP A 22 -9.99 -5.70 -9.03
CA ASP A 22 -10.86 -4.60 -9.50
C ASP A 22 -12.25 -4.62 -8.85
N GLU A 23 -12.75 -5.81 -8.47
CA GLU A 23 -14.05 -5.98 -7.80
C GLU A 23 -13.99 -5.68 -6.30
N ASN A 24 -12.81 -5.78 -5.69
CA ASN A 24 -12.63 -5.58 -4.25
C ASN A 24 -11.54 -4.53 -3.97
N LEU A 25 -11.93 -3.26 -4.07
CA LEU A 25 -11.07 -2.13 -3.76
C LEU A 25 -10.74 -1.99 -2.26
N PHE A 26 -11.24 -2.89 -1.40
CA PHE A 26 -10.99 -2.87 0.03
C PHE A 26 -9.74 -3.66 0.43
N GLY A 27 -9.26 -4.60 -0.40
CA GLY A 27 -8.05 -5.38 -0.13
C GLY A 27 -6.90 -4.94 -1.02
N TRP A 28 -5.79 -4.52 -0.42
CA TRP A 28 -4.64 -3.95 -1.13
C TRP A 28 -3.36 -4.68 -0.76
N SER A 29 -2.47 -4.84 -1.73
CA SER A 29 -1.10 -5.32 -1.51
C SER A 29 -0.14 -4.18 -1.77
N ALA A 30 0.73 -3.91 -0.81
CA ALA A 30 1.79 -2.94 -0.92
C ALA A 30 3.15 -3.61 -0.75
N THR A 31 4.15 -3.05 -1.42
CA THR A 31 5.54 -3.49 -1.35
C THR A 31 6.40 -2.27 -1.08
N ILE A 32 7.19 -2.33 -0.02
CA ILE A 32 8.17 -1.31 0.33
C ILE A 32 9.55 -1.86 0.02
N PHE A 33 10.33 -1.10 -0.73
CA PHE A 33 11.74 -1.30 -0.94
C PHE A 33 12.48 -0.58 0.18
N GLY A 34 13.37 -1.31 0.85
CA GLY A 34 14.18 -0.70 1.90
C GLY A 34 15.10 0.36 1.31
N PRO A 35 15.07 1.58 1.83
CA PRO A 35 15.85 2.69 1.28
C PRO A 35 17.34 2.46 1.44
N ASP A 36 18.10 2.96 0.47
CA ASP A 36 19.56 3.03 0.54
C ASP A 36 20.02 3.75 1.81
N GLU A 37 21.22 3.41 2.27
CA GLU A 37 21.85 3.95 3.48
C GLU A 37 21.11 3.59 4.80
N THR A 38 20.21 2.61 4.76
CA THR A 38 19.58 2.04 5.96
C THR A 38 19.89 0.56 6.14
N PRO A 39 19.74 -0.03 7.34
CA PRO A 39 19.92 -1.47 7.56
C PRO A 39 18.96 -2.35 6.74
N TRP A 40 17.96 -1.75 6.09
CA TRP A 40 16.96 -2.41 5.27
C TRP A 40 17.27 -2.30 3.77
N GLU A 41 18.37 -1.64 3.38
CA GLU A 41 18.82 -1.51 2.00
C GLU A 41 18.79 -2.87 1.27
N GLY A 42 18.20 -2.88 0.07
CA GLY A 42 18.00 -4.10 -0.72
C GLY A 42 16.93 -5.06 -0.19
N GLY A 43 16.27 -4.73 0.93
CA GLY A 43 15.15 -5.47 1.49
C GLY A 43 13.84 -5.19 0.74
N VAL A 44 13.00 -6.21 0.61
CA VAL A 44 11.65 -6.10 0.03
C VAL A 44 10.63 -6.52 1.09
N PHE A 45 9.75 -5.59 1.46
CA PHE A 45 8.73 -5.79 2.50
C PHE A 45 7.35 -5.78 1.88
N GLY A 46 6.73 -6.95 1.82
CA GLY A 46 5.32 -7.08 1.47
C GLY A 46 4.43 -6.67 2.64
N LEU A 47 3.37 -5.93 2.34
CA LEU A 47 2.35 -5.47 3.27
C LEU A 47 0.97 -5.70 2.66
N ARG A 48 -0.01 -6.01 3.50
CA ARG A 48 -1.40 -6.13 3.10
C ARG A 48 -2.25 -5.10 3.81
N LEU A 49 -2.91 -4.26 3.04
CA LEU A 49 -3.80 -3.21 3.51
C LEU A 49 -5.25 -3.70 3.37
N THR A 50 -6.08 -3.43 4.37
CA THR A 50 -7.52 -3.71 4.33
C THR A 50 -8.29 -2.49 4.79
N PHE A 51 -9.03 -1.91 3.86
CA PHE A 51 -9.93 -0.79 4.09
C PHE A 51 -11.27 -1.36 4.60
N GLY A 52 -11.76 -0.85 5.72
CA GLY A 52 -13.09 -1.19 6.21
C GLY A 52 -14.15 -0.23 5.68
N ASP A 53 -15.43 -0.52 5.92
CA ASP A 53 -16.57 0.31 5.53
C ASP A 53 -16.54 1.73 6.11
N ASN A 54 -15.81 1.93 7.22
CA ASN A 54 -15.64 3.23 7.88
C ASN A 54 -14.46 4.04 7.31
N TYR A 55 -13.84 3.64 6.21
CA TYR A 55 -12.83 4.47 5.56
C TYR A 55 -13.50 5.67 4.86
N PRO A 56 -12.98 6.91 4.96
CA PRO A 56 -11.70 7.32 5.56
C PRO A 56 -11.75 7.72 7.05
N GLU A 57 -12.91 7.66 7.72
CA GLU A 57 -13.05 8.03 9.13
C GLU A 57 -12.18 7.17 10.06
N LYS A 58 -11.98 5.90 9.72
CA LYS A 58 -11.04 4.99 10.39
C LYS A 58 -9.93 4.58 9.43
N PRO A 59 -8.68 4.49 9.92
CA PRO A 59 -7.54 4.09 9.09
C PRO A 59 -7.67 2.65 8.61
N PRO A 60 -7.06 2.30 7.46
CA PRO A 60 -6.99 0.93 7.00
C PRO A 60 -6.16 0.08 7.96
N ARG A 61 -6.48 -1.21 8.03
CA ARG A 61 -5.64 -2.18 8.76
C ARG A 61 -4.47 -2.58 7.87
N CYS A 62 -3.26 -2.50 8.40
CA CYS A 62 -2.05 -2.97 7.73
C CYS A 62 -1.58 -4.26 8.41
N TYR A 63 -1.35 -5.30 7.60
CA TYR A 63 -0.82 -6.59 8.00
C TYR A 63 0.52 -6.84 7.29
N ARG A 64 1.38 -7.64 7.89
CA ARG A 64 2.64 -8.13 7.31
C ARG A 64 2.43 -9.52 6.73
#